data_AF-A0A8J2Q189-F1
#
_entry.id   AF-A0A8J2Q189-F1
#
_cell.length_a   1.000
_cell.length_b   1.000
_cell.length_c   1.000
_cell.angle_alpha   90.00
_cell.angle_beta   90.00
_cell.angle_gamma   90.00
#
_symmetry.space_group_name_H-M   'P 1'
#
loop_
_entity.id
_entity.type
_entity.pdbx_description
1 polymer ?
#
loop_
_entity_poly.entity_id
_entity_poly.type
_entity_poly.pdbx_seq_one_letter_code
_entity_poly.pdbx_strand_id
1 'polypeptide(L)'
;IGSGKSYAQQFVSQLVDHYIFIPDDSNLHKHLLPLADEVPEFVSYFVAYSVTRDSLRHSLFLVLNHWLTGRRGDLIMAFIKETPIVTKHFASVTFPFMVVHDCSVGGVYRNPLHGFTVMLYSDWKISPSLELRPALEILSKAADCSVFDKNVLCYHIHLAKLSHILTQKDLLDILENPNSSVFFKSLKDELLKV
;
A
#
# COMPACT_ATOMS: atom_id res chain seq x y z
N ILE A 1 1.43 -22.86 19.11
CA ILE A 1 1.43 -23.35 17.71
C ILE A 1 0.24 -22.70 17.01
N GLY A 2 0.49 -21.92 15.95
CA GLY A 2 -0.56 -21.26 15.15
C GLY A 2 -0.46 -19.74 15.17
N SER A 3 0.37 -19.15 14.29
CA SER A 3 0.57 -17.70 14.15
C SER A 3 -0.64 -16.96 13.54
N GLY A 4 -1.76 -17.64 13.29
CA GLY A 4 -2.92 -17.12 12.56
C GLY A 4 -2.68 -16.81 11.07
N LYS A 5 -1.41 -16.79 10.63
CA LYS A 5 -1.01 -16.54 9.25
C LYS A 5 -1.13 -17.79 8.38
N SER A 6 -1.62 -17.63 7.15
CA SER A 6 -1.65 -18.71 6.16
C SER A 6 -0.22 -19.14 5.79
N TYR A 7 -0.08 -20.36 5.25
CA TYR A 7 1.22 -20.82 4.76
C TYR A 7 1.82 -19.86 3.71
N ALA A 8 0.99 -19.35 2.79
CA ALA A 8 1.42 -18.37 1.79
C ALA A 8 1.97 -17.08 2.44
N GLN A 9 1.32 -16.56 3.48
CA GLN A 9 1.82 -15.40 4.22
C GLN A 9 3.15 -15.68 4.92
N GLN A 10 3.31 -16.86 5.51
CA GLN A 10 4.57 -17.25 6.16
C GLN A 10 5.70 -17.38 5.14
N PHE A 11 5.42 -17.99 3.99
CA PHE A 11 6.40 -18.15 2.92
C PHE A 11 6.81 -16.80 2.31
N VAL A 12 5.85 -15.90 2.03
CA VAL A 12 6.17 -14.53 1.58
C VAL A 12 6.98 -13.78 2.63
N SER A 13 6.65 -13.91 3.92
CA SER A 13 7.42 -13.27 4.99
C SER A 13 8.89 -13.72 4.96
N GLN A 14 9.16 -15.02 4.81
CA GLN A 14 10.52 -15.54 4.71
C GLN A 14 11.30 -14.98 3.50
N LEU A 15 10.61 -14.81 2.36
CA LEU A 15 11.24 -14.22 1.19
C LEU A 15 11.50 -12.73 1.37
N VAL A 16 10.61 -11.98 2.02
CA VAL A 16 10.86 -10.58 2.37
C VAL A 16 12.05 -10.48 3.32
N ASP A 17 12.12 -11.32 4.35
CA ASP A 17 13.25 -11.36 5.28
C ASP A 17 14.59 -11.60 4.55
N HIS A 18 14.60 -12.50 3.57
CA HIS A 18 15.82 -12.88 2.85
C HIS A 18 16.20 -11.91 1.72
N TYR A 19 15.25 -11.37 0.96
CA TYR A 19 15.54 -10.61 -0.25
C TYR A 19 15.36 -9.10 -0.10
N ILE A 20 14.60 -8.65 0.91
CA ILE A 20 14.25 -7.24 1.13
C ILE A 20 14.92 -6.68 2.40
N PHE A 21 15.00 -7.45 3.49
CA PHE A 21 15.55 -6.94 4.75
C PHE A 21 17.08 -6.94 4.87
N ILE A 22 17.77 -7.59 3.95
CA ILE A 22 19.23 -7.56 3.85
C ILE A 22 19.70 -6.17 3.36
N PRO A 23 20.87 -5.66 3.80
CA PRO A 23 21.39 -4.36 3.36
C PRO A 23 21.41 -4.20 1.83
N ASP A 24 21.02 -3.01 1.36
CA ASP A 24 20.75 -2.73 -0.05
C ASP A 24 21.96 -2.94 -0.98
N ASP A 25 23.18 -2.87 -0.44
CA ASP A 25 24.44 -3.10 -1.16
C ASP A 25 24.48 -4.48 -1.84
N SER A 26 23.80 -5.46 -1.25
CA SER A 26 23.71 -6.83 -1.76
C SER A 26 22.84 -6.98 -3.01
N ASN A 27 22.01 -5.98 -3.34
CA ASN A 27 21.09 -5.97 -4.49
C ASN A 27 20.20 -7.21 -4.62
N LEU A 28 19.97 -7.96 -3.53
CA LEU A 28 19.32 -9.27 -3.58
C LEU A 28 17.88 -9.23 -4.09
N HIS A 29 17.18 -8.12 -3.86
CA HIS A 29 15.83 -7.88 -4.40
C HIS A 29 15.76 -8.07 -5.93
N LYS A 30 16.88 -7.88 -6.67
CA LYS A 30 16.93 -8.10 -8.13
C LYS A 30 16.67 -9.54 -8.53
N HIS A 31 16.96 -10.52 -7.66
CA HIS A 31 16.67 -11.93 -7.91
C HIS A 31 15.18 -12.25 -7.87
N LEU A 32 14.35 -11.36 -7.32
CA LEU A 32 12.89 -11.50 -7.36
C LEU A 32 12.34 -11.09 -8.73
N LEU A 33 12.98 -10.16 -9.45
CA LEU A 33 12.42 -9.55 -10.66
C LEU A 33 11.94 -10.56 -11.72
N PRO A 34 12.69 -11.63 -12.07
CA PRO A 34 12.26 -12.60 -13.08
C PRO A 34 10.97 -13.36 -12.72
N LEU A 35 10.58 -13.43 -11.45
CA LEU A 35 9.40 -14.18 -11.01
C LEU A 35 8.10 -13.68 -11.64
N ALA A 36 8.03 -12.41 -12.06
CA ALA A 36 6.84 -11.89 -12.73
C ALA A 36 6.57 -12.57 -14.08
N ASP A 37 7.61 -13.00 -14.79
CA ASP A 37 7.48 -13.68 -16.08
C ASP A 37 7.30 -15.19 -15.91
N GLU A 38 7.95 -15.78 -14.91
CA GLU A 38 7.96 -17.23 -14.67
C GLU A 38 6.74 -17.72 -13.88
N VAL A 39 6.33 -16.98 -12.84
CA VAL A 39 5.31 -17.42 -11.87
C VAL A 39 4.40 -16.26 -11.40
N PRO A 40 3.62 -15.65 -12.32
CA PRO A 40 2.79 -14.46 -12.00
C PRO A 40 1.71 -14.71 -10.92
N GLU A 41 1.19 -15.93 -10.84
CA GLU A 41 0.24 -16.31 -9.76
C GLU A 41 0.90 -16.22 -8.39
N PHE A 42 2.11 -16.76 -8.24
CA PHE A 42 2.89 -16.64 -7.01
C PHE A 42 3.19 -15.17 -6.68
N VAL A 43 3.56 -14.38 -7.69
CA VAL A 43 3.83 -12.95 -7.53
C VAL A 43 2.61 -12.19 -6.99
N SER A 44 1.39 -12.58 -7.37
CA SER A 44 0.16 -11.99 -6.81
C SER A 44 0.07 -12.13 -5.28
N TYR A 45 0.44 -13.30 -4.74
CA TYR A 45 0.51 -13.53 -3.30
C TYR A 45 1.64 -12.73 -2.65
N PHE A 46 2.80 -12.62 -3.32
CA PHE A 46 3.89 -11.78 -2.82
C PHE A 46 3.46 -10.32 -2.72
N VAL A 47 2.88 -9.75 -3.78
CA VAL A 47 2.39 -8.36 -3.76
C VAL A 47 1.43 -8.13 -2.61
N ALA A 48 0.44 -9.02 -2.43
CA ALA A 48 -0.54 -8.86 -1.36
C ALA A 48 0.08 -9.00 0.04
N TYR A 49 0.99 -9.94 0.28
CA TYR A 49 1.45 -10.24 1.64
C TYR A 49 2.79 -9.61 2.02
N SER A 50 3.53 -9.03 1.07
CA SER A 50 4.86 -8.47 1.34
C SER A 50 4.83 -7.06 1.91
N VAL A 51 3.79 -6.27 1.65
CA VAL A 51 3.68 -4.88 2.12
C VAL A 51 3.13 -4.85 3.54
N THR A 52 4.00 -4.53 4.49
CA THR A 52 3.71 -4.42 5.92
C THR A 52 4.40 -3.17 6.45
N ARG A 53 4.09 -2.77 7.68
CA ARG A 53 4.74 -1.61 8.33
C ARG A 53 6.27 -1.71 8.29
N ASP A 54 6.82 -2.89 8.57
CA ASP A 54 8.27 -3.09 8.68
C ASP A 54 8.97 -3.19 7.32
N SER A 55 8.21 -3.54 6.27
CA SER A 55 8.71 -3.75 4.91
C SER A 55 8.51 -2.57 3.97
N LEU A 56 8.18 -1.38 4.50
CA LEU A 56 8.14 -0.12 3.75
C LEU A 56 9.54 0.39 3.37
N ARG A 57 10.29 -0.42 2.62
CA ARG A 57 11.66 -0.14 2.16
C ARG A 57 11.69 0.10 0.66
N HIS A 58 12.64 0.92 0.23
CA HIS A 58 12.81 1.27 -1.19
C HIS A 58 12.96 0.03 -2.08
N SER A 59 13.74 -0.97 -1.65
CA SER A 59 13.97 -2.22 -2.39
C SER A 59 12.70 -3.01 -2.67
N LEU A 60 11.75 -3.09 -1.73
CA LEU A 60 10.45 -3.72 -1.97
C LEU A 60 9.67 -2.96 -3.04
N PHE A 61 9.60 -1.63 -2.91
CA PHE A 61 8.82 -0.81 -3.85
C PHE A 61 9.43 -0.77 -5.25
N LEU A 62 10.74 -0.99 -5.42
CA LEU A 62 11.35 -1.22 -6.73
C LEU A 62 10.87 -2.53 -7.37
N VAL A 63 10.83 -3.62 -6.60
CA VAL A 63 10.34 -4.92 -7.07
C VAL A 63 8.85 -4.84 -7.44
N LEU A 64 8.04 -4.29 -6.56
CA LEU A 64 6.61 -4.12 -6.79
C LEU A 64 6.35 -3.20 -7.99
N ASN A 65 7.11 -2.10 -8.15
CA ASN A 65 7.00 -1.25 -9.33
C ASN A 65 7.28 -2.03 -10.61
N HIS A 66 8.39 -2.78 -10.65
CA HIS A 66 8.76 -3.56 -11.82
C HIS A 66 7.67 -4.56 -12.21
N TRP A 67 7.07 -5.23 -11.24
CA TRP A 67 6.03 -6.22 -11.48
C TRP A 67 4.69 -5.61 -11.88
N LEU A 68 4.23 -4.59 -11.16
CA LEU A 68 2.88 -4.02 -11.30
C LEU A 68 2.76 -3.04 -12.47
N THR A 69 3.86 -2.44 -12.90
CA THR A 69 3.92 -1.58 -14.09
C THR A 69 4.55 -2.28 -15.30
N GLY A 70 5.02 -3.52 -15.11
CA GLY A 70 5.66 -4.34 -16.14
C GLY A 70 4.67 -5.07 -17.04
N ARG A 71 5.22 -5.86 -17.98
CA ARG A 71 4.46 -6.58 -19.02
C ARG A 71 3.34 -7.49 -18.47
N ARG A 72 3.53 -8.05 -17.27
CA ARG A 72 2.59 -8.98 -16.63
C ARG A 72 1.75 -8.33 -15.53
N GLY A 73 1.84 -7.00 -15.35
CA GLY A 73 1.14 -6.28 -14.27
C GLY A 73 -0.37 -6.53 -14.26
N ASP A 74 -1.02 -6.46 -15.42
CA ASP A 74 -2.46 -6.72 -15.56
C ASP A 74 -2.85 -8.14 -15.14
N LEU A 75 -2.03 -9.14 -15.51
CA LEU A 75 -2.26 -10.54 -15.14
C LEU A 75 -2.06 -10.76 -13.63
N ILE A 76 -1.03 -10.18 -13.04
CA ILE A 76 -0.78 -10.22 -11.60
C ILE A 76 -1.98 -9.60 -10.86
N MET A 77 -2.49 -8.45 -11.33
CA MET A 77 -3.64 -7.80 -10.75
C MET A 77 -4.94 -8.61 -10.93
N ALA A 78 -5.12 -9.29 -12.05
CA ALA A 78 -6.23 -10.21 -12.25
C ALA A 78 -6.22 -11.31 -11.18
N PHE A 79 -5.07 -11.96 -10.93
CA PHE A 79 -4.95 -12.98 -9.88
C PHE A 79 -5.26 -12.44 -8.48
N ILE A 80 -4.79 -11.23 -8.14
CA ILE A 80 -5.12 -10.57 -6.88
C ILE A 80 -6.63 -10.36 -6.76
N LYS A 81 -7.28 -9.90 -7.84
CA LYS A 81 -8.70 -9.57 -7.87
C LYS A 81 -9.60 -10.81 -7.84
N GLU A 82 -9.19 -11.90 -8.50
CA GLU A 82 -9.95 -13.15 -8.64
C GLU A 82 -9.86 -14.06 -7.41
N THR A 83 -8.84 -13.90 -6.55
CA THR A 83 -8.63 -14.76 -5.38
C THR A 83 -9.17 -14.11 -4.10
N PRO A 84 -10.36 -14.49 -3.57
CA PRO A 84 -11.09 -13.67 -2.59
C PRO A 84 -10.32 -13.33 -1.31
N ILE A 85 -9.51 -14.26 -0.79
CA ILE A 85 -8.69 -14.05 0.41
C ILE A 85 -7.59 -13.03 0.14
N VAL A 86 -6.98 -13.10 -1.05
CA VAL A 86 -5.92 -12.18 -1.50
C VAL A 86 -6.53 -10.81 -1.78
N THR A 87 -7.66 -10.75 -2.49
CA THR A 87 -8.43 -9.52 -2.75
C THR A 87 -8.71 -8.76 -1.46
N LYS A 88 -9.24 -9.47 -0.45
CA LYS A 88 -9.59 -8.90 0.85
C LYS A 88 -8.38 -8.37 1.59
N HIS A 89 -7.29 -9.13 1.60
CA HIS A 89 -6.06 -8.69 2.25
C HIS A 89 -5.43 -7.49 1.54
N PHE A 90 -5.41 -7.51 0.21
CA PHE A 90 -4.90 -6.42 -0.59
C PHE A 90 -5.65 -5.11 -0.31
N ALA A 91 -6.98 -5.16 -0.34
CA ALA A 91 -7.83 -3.98 -0.15
C ALA A 91 -7.74 -3.37 1.27
N SER A 92 -7.65 -4.20 2.31
CA SER A 92 -7.71 -3.75 3.71
C SER A 92 -6.35 -3.62 4.41
N VAL A 93 -5.28 -4.16 3.83
CA VAL A 93 -3.93 -4.16 4.44
C VAL A 93 -2.89 -3.59 3.49
N THR A 94 -2.66 -4.25 2.35
CA THR A 94 -1.57 -3.91 1.42
C THR A 94 -1.73 -2.50 0.86
N PHE A 95 -2.90 -2.21 0.31
CA PHE A 95 -3.22 -0.91 -0.28
C PHE A 95 -3.04 0.25 0.71
N PRO A 96 -3.59 0.20 1.94
CA PRO A 96 -3.31 1.24 2.93
C PRO A 96 -1.83 1.48 3.19
N PHE A 97 -1.01 0.43 3.30
CA PHE A 97 0.43 0.59 3.50
C PHE A 97 1.15 1.15 2.27
N MET A 98 0.68 0.85 1.05
CA MET A 98 1.18 1.50 -0.17
C MET A 98 0.90 3.01 -0.14
N VAL A 99 -0.28 3.42 0.30
CA VAL A 99 -0.63 4.86 0.48
C VAL A 99 0.25 5.51 1.56
N VAL A 100 0.48 4.84 2.69
CA VAL A 100 1.37 5.35 3.75
C VAL A 100 2.77 5.57 3.22
N HIS A 101 3.32 4.62 2.47
CA HIS A 101 4.64 4.75 1.85
C HIS A 101 4.67 5.90 0.85
N ASP A 102 3.65 6.03 0.00
CA ASP A 102 3.58 7.10 -1.00
C ASP A 102 3.58 8.50 -0.36
N CYS A 103 2.79 8.67 0.71
CA CYS A 103 2.78 9.88 1.51
C CYS A 103 4.13 10.13 2.21
N SER A 104 4.80 9.08 2.69
CA SER A 104 6.08 9.20 3.41
C SER A 104 7.24 9.56 2.48
N VAL A 105 7.24 9.02 1.25
CA VAL A 105 8.34 9.20 0.29
C VAL A 105 8.18 10.45 -0.57
N GLY A 106 6.94 10.84 -0.92
CA GLY A 106 6.65 12.11 -1.61
C GLY A 106 6.25 12.01 -3.08
N GLY A 107 5.30 11.12 -3.41
CA GLY A 107 4.60 11.10 -4.70
C GLY A 107 5.47 10.77 -5.92
N VAL A 108 4.99 11.13 -7.12
CA VAL A 108 5.53 10.64 -8.42
C VAL A 108 7.03 10.81 -8.64
N TYR A 109 7.63 11.88 -8.10
CA TYR A 109 9.06 12.16 -8.32
C TYR A 109 9.97 11.30 -7.44
N ARG A 110 9.43 10.65 -6.40
CA ARG A 110 10.21 9.92 -5.40
C ARG A 110 9.74 8.49 -5.18
N ASN A 111 8.45 8.22 -5.39
CA ASN A 111 7.87 6.90 -5.31
C ASN A 111 7.48 6.40 -6.70
N PRO A 112 8.21 5.40 -7.25
CA PRO A 112 7.92 4.88 -8.58
C PRO A 112 6.53 4.22 -8.66
N LEU A 113 5.99 3.73 -7.53
CA LEU A 113 4.67 3.13 -7.45
C LEU A 113 3.51 4.14 -7.30
N HIS A 114 3.79 5.45 -7.23
CA HIS A 114 2.74 6.46 -7.07
C HIS A 114 1.63 6.32 -8.12
N GLY A 115 2.01 6.31 -9.41
CA GLY A 115 1.08 6.22 -10.52
C GLY A 115 0.19 4.97 -10.46
N PHE A 116 0.78 3.83 -10.14
CA PHE A 116 0.04 2.59 -9.96
C PHE A 116 -0.93 2.68 -8.76
N THR A 117 -0.45 3.19 -7.62
CA THR A 117 -1.26 3.28 -6.39
C THR A 117 -2.48 4.18 -6.58
N VAL A 118 -2.34 5.30 -7.29
CA VAL A 118 -3.46 6.21 -7.55
C VAL A 118 -4.43 5.67 -8.61
N MET A 119 -3.95 4.91 -9.59
CA MET A 119 -4.79 4.24 -10.59
C MET A 119 -5.73 3.19 -9.96
N LEU A 120 -5.34 2.58 -8.83
CA LEU A 120 -6.20 1.62 -8.13
C LEU A 120 -7.56 2.22 -7.72
N TYR A 121 -7.64 3.52 -7.42
CA TYR A 121 -8.91 4.16 -7.08
C TYR A 121 -9.92 4.11 -8.24
N SER A 122 -9.48 4.18 -9.50
CA SER A 122 -10.37 4.10 -10.66
C SER A 122 -10.64 2.65 -11.10
N ASP A 123 -9.65 1.77 -10.92
CA ASP A 123 -9.64 0.44 -11.54
C ASP A 123 -10.14 -0.66 -10.61
N TRP A 124 -10.21 -0.39 -9.30
CA TRP A 124 -10.70 -1.34 -8.31
C TRP A 124 -12.24 -1.31 -8.21
N LYS A 125 -12.90 -1.89 -9.21
CA LYS A 125 -14.38 -1.94 -9.32
C LYS A 125 -14.97 -3.27 -8.83
N ILE A 126 -14.37 -3.87 -7.81
CA ILE A 126 -14.77 -5.18 -7.26
C ILE A 126 -14.95 -5.11 -5.74
N SER A 127 -15.56 -6.15 -5.18
CA SER A 127 -15.72 -6.30 -3.73
C SER A 127 -14.63 -7.22 -3.14
N PRO A 128 -14.09 -6.92 -1.94
CA PRO A 128 -14.33 -5.69 -1.16
C PRO A 128 -13.68 -4.47 -1.80
N SER A 129 -14.26 -3.29 -1.56
CA SER A 129 -13.67 -2.00 -1.95
C SER A 129 -12.33 -1.77 -1.25
N LEU A 130 -11.46 -0.98 -1.86
CA LEU A 130 -10.23 -0.51 -1.21
C LEU A 130 -10.57 0.25 0.08
N GLU A 131 -9.71 0.14 1.09
CA GLU A 131 -9.90 0.84 2.36
C GLU A 131 -8.81 1.91 2.54
N LEU A 132 -9.21 3.17 2.71
CA LEU A 132 -8.26 4.27 2.99
C LEU A 132 -8.12 4.55 4.50
N ARG A 133 -9.13 4.20 5.30
CA ARG A 133 -9.14 4.47 6.74
C ARG A 133 -7.90 3.94 7.48
N PRO A 134 -7.42 2.70 7.25
CA PRO A 134 -6.23 2.21 7.94
C PRO A 134 -4.98 3.07 7.68
N ALA A 135 -4.82 3.59 6.46
CA ALA A 135 -3.69 4.47 6.12
C ALA A 135 -3.76 5.80 6.90
N LEU A 136 -4.95 6.40 6.96
CA LEU A 136 -5.17 7.64 7.71
C LEU A 136 -4.90 7.46 9.21
N GLU A 137 -5.28 6.33 9.78
CA GLU A 137 -4.98 6.03 11.18
C GLU A 137 -3.48 5.84 11.46
N ILE A 138 -2.74 5.25 10.51
CA ILE A 138 -1.29 5.10 10.61
C ILE A 138 -0.62 6.48 10.55
N LEU A 139 -0.96 7.29 9.54
CA LEU A 139 -0.42 8.64 9.36
C LEU A 139 -0.80 9.58 10.52
N SER A 140 -1.97 9.38 11.15
CA SER A 140 -2.38 10.20 12.26
C SER A 140 -1.68 9.86 13.58
N LYS A 141 -1.22 8.62 13.78
CA LYS A 141 -0.68 8.15 15.07
C LYS A 141 0.83 7.91 15.10
N ALA A 142 1.43 7.46 14.00
CA ALA A 142 2.80 6.95 14.02
C ALA A 142 3.83 8.10 14.08
N ALA A 143 4.67 8.13 15.11
CA ALA A 143 5.77 9.10 15.24
C ALA A 143 6.74 9.01 14.05
N ASP A 144 6.99 7.80 13.57
CA ASP A 144 7.86 7.48 12.42
C ASP A 144 7.27 7.96 11.08
N CYS A 145 5.96 8.17 11.04
CA CYS A 145 5.24 8.72 9.88
C CYS A 145 4.77 10.16 10.14
N SER A 146 5.31 10.86 11.14
CA SER A 146 4.90 12.24 11.48
C SER A 146 5.31 13.28 10.44
N VAL A 147 6.26 12.93 9.56
CA VAL A 147 6.69 13.72 8.41
C VAL A 147 6.23 13.00 7.15
N PHE A 148 5.11 13.45 6.59
CA PHE A 148 4.59 12.97 5.31
C PHE A 148 4.23 14.15 4.40
N ASP A 149 4.19 13.91 3.10
CA ASP A 149 3.80 14.90 2.11
C ASP A 149 2.28 15.11 2.16
N LYS A 150 1.87 16.29 2.66
CA LYS A 150 0.46 16.66 2.78
C LYS A 150 -0.24 16.77 1.43
N ASN A 151 0.46 17.14 0.36
CA ASN A 151 -0.16 17.29 -0.96
C ASN A 151 -0.49 15.91 -1.54
N VAL A 152 0.41 14.94 -1.33
CA VAL A 152 0.17 13.54 -1.71
C VAL A 152 -1.00 12.97 -0.92
N LEU A 153 -1.07 13.22 0.39
CA LEU A 153 -2.24 12.81 1.19
C LEU A 153 -3.55 13.45 0.70
N CYS A 154 -3.56 14.76 0.46
CA CYS A 154 -4.72 15.45 -0.10
C CYS A 154 -5.15 14.81 -1.42
N TYR A 155 -4.20 14.46 -2.29
CA TYR A 155 -4.50 13.79 -3.55
C TYR A 155 -5.15 12.41 -3.35
N HIS A 156 -4.65 11.58 -2.43
CA HIS A 156 -5.28 10.31 -2.08
C HIS A 156 -6.70 10.48 -1.53
N ILE A 157 -6.93 11.47 -0.68
CA ILE A 157 -8.27 11.77 -0.14
C ILE A 157 -9.22 12.20 -1.26
N HIS A 158 -8.76 13.07 -2.16
CA HIS A 158 -9.54 13.50 -3.32
C HIS A 158 -10.02 12.31 -4.15
N LEU A 159 -9.09 11.43 -4.54
CA LEU A 159 -9.40 10.26 -5.34
C LEU A 159 -10.29 9.27 -4.60
N ALA A 160 -10.07 9.06 -3.29
CA ALA A 160 -10.91 8.19 -2.49
C ALA A 160 -12.36 8.71 -2.37
N LYS A 161 -12.56 10.03 -2.28
CA LYS A 161 -13.90 10.64 -2.29
C LYS A 161 -14.58 10.47 -3.66
N LEU A 162 -13.85 10.75 -4.75
CA LEU A 162 -14.36 10.57 -6.11
C LEU A 162 -14.74 9.11 -6.41
N SER A 163 -13.99 8.15 -5.89
CA SER A 163 -14.25 6.72 -6.03
C SER A 163 -15.20 6.16 -4.96
N HIS A 164 -15.81 7.00 -4.13
CA HIS A 164 -16.74 6.61 -3.06
C HIS A 164 -16.17 5.60 -2.04
N ILE A 165 -14.84 5.57 -1.88
CA ILE A 165 -14.11 4.75 -0.90
C ILE A 165 -14.08 5.42 0.47
N LEU A 166 -14.08 6.75 0.50
CA LEU A 166 -14.06 7.54 1.73
C LEU A 166 -15.17 8.59 1.69
N THR A 167 -16.05 8.59 2.69
CA THR A 167 -17.05 9.66 2.83
C THR A 167 -16.51 10.83 3.66
N GLN A 168 -17.15 12.00 3.54
CA GLN A 168 -16.85 13.15 4.40
C GLN A 168 -17.03 12.81 5.89
N LYS A 169 -18.01 11.97 6.22
CA LYS A 169 -18.27 11.53 7.59
C LYS A 169 -17.11 10.67 8.11
N ASP A 170 -16.67 9.69 7.32
CA ASP A 170 -15.53 8.83 7.71
C ASP A 170 -14.27 9.66 7.95
N LEU A 171 -14.02 10.67 7.11
CA LEU A 171 -12.89 11.57 7.26
C LEU A 171 -12.98 12.41 8.54
N LEU A 172 -14.15 12.96 8.84
CA LEU A 172 -14.39 13.72 10.09
C LEU A 172 -14.15 12.84 11.33
N ASP A 173 -14.70 11.62 11.34
CA ASP A 173 -14.54 10.67 12.44
C ASP A 173 -13.06 10.36 12.74
N ILE A 174 -12.21 10.32 11.70
CA ILE A 174 -10.76 10.09 11.85
C ILE A 174 -10.03 11.35 12.35
N LEU A 175 -10.38 12.52 11.81
CA LEU A 175 -9.77 13.80 12.19
C LEU A 175 -10.09 14.21 13.62
N GLU A 176 -11.29 13.85 14.11
CA GLU A 176 -11.75 14.14 15.46
C GLU A 176 -11.26 13.12 16.50
N ASN A 177 -10.52 12.09 16.05
CA ASN A 177 -9.92 11.13 16.97
C ASN A 177 -8.94 11.83 17.93
N PRO A 178 -9.16 11.74 19.25
CA PRO A 178 -8.34 12.44 20.24
C PRO A 178 -6.88 11.99 20.19
N ASN A 179 -6.61 10.75 19.76
CA ASN A 179 -5.27 10.17 19.69
C ASN A 179 -4.50 10.58 18.41
N SER A 180 -5.12 11.32 17.48
CA SER A 180 -4.43 11.83 16.30
C SER A 180 -3.40 12.91 16.66
N SER A 181 -2.28 12.90 15.96
CA SER A 181 -1.17 13.83 16.11
C SER A 181 -1.60 15.27 15.85
N VAL A 182 -0.88 16.22 16.45
CA VAL A 182 -1.15 17.66 16.28
C VAL A 182 -0.99 18.07 14.82
N PHE A 183 0.02 17.55 14.12
CA PHE A 183 0.23 17.81 12.71
C PHE A 183 -0.96 17.36 11.87
N PHE A 184 -1.43 16.12 12.04
CA PHE A 184 -2.56 15.60 11.30
C PHE A 184 -3.85 16.42 11.56
N LYS A 185 -4.08 16.80 12.82
CA LYS A 185 -5.21 17.67 13.20
C LYS A 185 -5.14 19.06 12.56
N SER A 186 -3.93 19.62 12.40
CA SER A 186 -3.75 20.92 11.76
C SER A 186 -4.17 20.92 10.28
N LEU A 187 -4.20 19.75 9.62
CA LEU A 187 -4.62 19.61 8.23
C LEU A 187 -6.15 19.53 8.06
N LYS A 188 -6.95 19.55 9.14
CA LYS A 188 -8.42 19.36 9.10
C LYS A 188 -9.08 20.21 8.01
N ASP A 189 -8.83 21.51 8.00
CA ASP A 189 -9.47 22.42 7.04
C ASP A 189 -9.01 22.18 5.60
N GLU A 190 -7.77 21.73 5.38
CA GLU A 190 -7.27 21.38 4.05
C GLU A 190 -7.95 20.10 3.55
N LEU A 191 -7.93 19.02 4.35
CA LEU A 191 -8.45 17.71 3.96
C LEU A 191 -9.98 17.70 3.77
N LEU A 192 -10.70 18.57 4.48
CA LEU A 192 -12.15 18.69 4.33
C LEU A 192 -12.59 19.48 3.09
N LYS A 193 -11.72 20.33 2.54
CA LYS A 193 -11.99 21.16 1.33
C LYS A 193 -11.76 20.42 0.01
N VAL A 194 -10.94 19.38 0.05
CA VAL A 194 -10.59 18.50 -1.09
C VAL A 194 -11.75 17.58 -1.46
#